data_AF-A0A2B2FFE7-F1
#
_entry.id   AF-A0A2B2FFE7-F1
#
_cell.length_a   1.000
_cell.length_b   1.000
_cell.length_c   1.000
_cell.angle_alpha   90.00
_cell.angle_beta   90.00
_cell.angle_gamma   90.00
#
_symmetry.space_group_name_H-M   'P 1'
#
loop_
_entity.id
_entity.type
_entity.pdbx_description
1 polymer ?
#
loop_
_entity_poly.entity_id
_entity_poly.type
_entity_poly.pdbx_seq_one_letter_code
_entity_poly.pdbx_strand_id
1 'polypeptide(L)'
;MDNTKVRVENVTKVFGKHPQRALALLKEGKSKSEILKETGMNVGVKKATFEVYSGEIFVIMGLSGSGKSTLVRMLNQLIKPTAGHIYIDGEDIATMGKEELRRVRRTKMSMVFQKFALFPHRTVIQNVAYGLEIQGVPVEERENKALESLQLVGLDHHKDNYPSQLSGGMQQRVGIARALTNNPDVLLMDESFSALDPLIRKEMQDELLELQDKMEKTIIFITHDLDEALRIGDRIALMKDGEIVQIGTPEEIMMSPANEFVEKFVADVNLGKVITAESILKRPETLLIDRGPRVALQIMRNAGVSTVYVVNKKYEFLGILTADDASKAVQKQWPIADLLLNDIPHVYLDTLLEETYAKMAEMKYPLPVIDEKKRLRGIIKRESVIQALAGNIEEEVKDDE
;
A
#
# COMPACT_ATOMS: atom_id res chain seq x y z
N MET A 1 -14.22 -12.62 12.42
CA MET A 1 -13.58 -12.12 13.66
C MET A 1 -12.95 -10.79 13.30
N ASP A 2 -13.16 -9.76 14.11
CA ASP A 2 -12.70 -8.40 13.85
C ASP A 2 -11.16 -8.37 13.79
N ASN A 3 -10.58 -8.12 12.61
CA ASN A 3 -9.12 -8.17 12.37
C ASN A 3 -8.42 -6.83 12.72
N THR A 4 -9.13 -5.93 13.40
CA THR A 4 -8.67 -4.57 13.68
C THR A 4 -7.59 -4.56 14.76
N LYS A 5 -6.37 -4.13 14.41
CA LYS A 5 -5.24 -3.99 15.34
C LYS A 5 -5.23 -2.64 16.03
N VAL A 6 -5.47 -1.57 15.26
CA VAL A 6 -5.55 -0.19 15.77
C VAL A 6 -6.87 0.44 15.31
N ARG A 7 -7.63 1.00 16.25
CA ARG A 7 -8.86 1.75 15.94
C ARG A 7 -8.76 3.16 16.49
N VAL A 8 -9.06 4.15 15.66
CA VAL A 8 -9.00 5.57 16.01
C VAL A 8 -10.40 6.14 15.85
N GLU A 9 -10.91 6.78 16.90
CA GLU A 9 -12.28 7.31 16.92
C GLU A 9 -12.31 8.80 17.28
N ASN A 10 -12.67 9.64 16.31
CA ASN A 10 -12.88 11.08 16.46
C ASN A 10 -11.70 11.82 17.11
N VAL A 11 -10.48 11.33 16.91
CA VAL A 11 -9.28 11.86 17.56
C VAL A 11 -9.00 13.28 17.08
N THR A 12 -8.87 14.19 18.03
CA THR A 12 -8.69 15.62 17.78
C THR A 12 -7.54 16.16 18.62
N LYS A 13 -6.68 16.96 18.00
CA LYS A 13 -5.62 17.70 18.70
C LYS A 13 -5.74 19.18 18.46
N VAL A 14 -5.84 19.92 19.56
CA VAL A 14 -5.68 21.38 19.60
C VAL A 14 -4.43 21.74 20.40
N PHE A 15 -3.61 22.62 19.84
CA PHE A 15 -2.46 23.24 20.50
C PHE A 15 -2.83 24.63 21.00
N GLY A 16 -2.47 24.94 22.25
CA GLY A 16 -2.74 26.23 22.88
C GLY A 16 -3.09 26.09 24.37
N LYS A 17 -3.34 27.24 25.02
CA LYS A 17 -3.57 27.30 26.48
C LYS A 17 -4.93 26.73 26.91
N HIS A 18 -5.98 26.90 26.10
CA HIS A 18 -7.37 26.56 26.47
C HIS A 18 -8.06 25.69 25.42
N PRO A 19 -7.55 24.48 25.14
CA PRO A 19 -7.98 23.70 23.98
C PRO A 19 -9.46 23.31 24.00
N GLN A 20 -10.11 23.30 25.17
CA GLN A 20 -11.55 23.03 25.30
C GLN A 20 -12.42 24.10 24.63
N ARG A 21 -12.00 25.38 24.63
CA ARG A 21 -12.73 26.45 23.93
C ARG A 21 -12.69 26.24 22.42
N ALA A 22 -11.54 25.87 21.87
CA ALA A 22 -11.42 25.54 20.46
C ALA A 22 -12.22 24.29 20.07
N LEU A 23 -12.30 23.28 20.95
CA LEU A 23 -13.16 22.12 20.72
C LEU A 23 -14.64 22.50 20.63
N ALA A 24 -15.12 23.43 21.46
CA ALA A 24 -16.48 23.94 21.36
C ALA A 24 -16.73 24.63 20.00
N LEU A 25 -15.81 25.50 19.57
CA LEU A 25 -15.89 26.16 18.27
C LEU A 25 -15.82 25.17 17.09
N LEU A 26 -15.04 24.10 17.20
CA LEU A 26 -15.02 23.02 16.21
C LEU A 26 -16.37 22.28 16.12
N LYS A 27 -17.07 22.10 17.25
CA LYS A 27 -18.41 21.51 17.29
C LYS A 27 -19.47 22.43 16.66
N GLU A 28 -19.28 23.74 16.76
CA GLU A 28 -20.09 24.76 16.09
C GLU A 28 -19.82 24.87 14.58
N GLY A 29 -18.86 24.11 14.05
CA GLY A 29 -18.54 24.07 12.62
C GLY A 29 -17.54 25.13 12.16
N LYS A 30 -16.92 25.89 13.08
CA LYS A 30 -15.89 26.86 12.70
C LYS A 30 -14.67 26.18 12.09
N SER A 31 -14.11 26.82 11.08
CA SER A 31 -12.89 26.40 10.42
C SER A 31 -11.67 26.61 11.31
N LYS A 32 -10.58 25.90 10.99
CA LYS A 32 -9.28 26.02 11.69
C LYS A 32 -8.73 27.45 11.67
N SER A 33 -8.91 28.17 10.56
CA SER A 33 -8.43 29.55 10.40
C SER A 33 -9.23 30.54 11.25
N GLU A 34 -10.54 30.36 11.36
CA GLU A 34 -11.40 31.17 12.26
C GLU A 34 -11.04 30.94 13.72
N ILE A 35 -10.84 29.67 14.12
CA ILE A 35 -10.44 29.32 15.49
C ILE A 35 -9.08 29.93 15.83
N LEU A 36 -8.12 29.86 14.91
CA LEU A 36 -6.81 30.46 15.10
C LEU A 36 -6.92 31.99 15.27
N LYS A 37 -7.72 32.67 14.44
CA LYS A 37 -7.93 34.12 14.54
C LYS A 37 -8.62 34.53 15.85
N GLU A 38 -9.63 33.78 16.29
CA GLU A 38 -10.42 34.14 17.47
C GLU A 38 -9.71 33.78 18.79
N THR A 39 -8.97 32.67 18.79
CA THR A 39 -8.45 32.09 20.05
C THR A 39 -6.94 32.01 20.13
N GLY A 40 -6.23 32.21 19.02
CA GLY A 40 -4.79 31.96 18.91
C GLY A 40 -4.40 30.48 18.99
N MET A 41 -5.37 29.56 18.96
CA MET A 41 -5.12 28.11 19.07
C MET A 41 -5.09 27.45 17.70
N ASN A 42 -4.16 26.52 17.53
CA ASN A 42 -3.98 25.79 16.27
C ASN A 42 -4.59 24.38 16.38
N VAL A 43 -5.47 24.02 15.44
CA VAL A 43 -6.03 22.68 15.33
C VAL A 43 -5.08 21.81 14.49
N GLY A 44 -4.37 20.89 15.14
CA GLY A 44 -3.39 20.02 14.47
C GLY A 44 -4.04 18.84 13.75
N VAL A 45 -5.05 18.23 14.37
CA VAL A 45 -5.84 17.11 13.83
C VAL A 45 -7.29 17.31 14.26
N LYS A 46 -8.25 17.06 13.38
CA LYS A 46 -9.69 17.24 13.61
C LYS A 46 -10.43 15.96 13.28
N LYS A 47 -11.05 15.36 14.30
CA LYS A 47 -11.94 14.19 14.22
C LYS A 47 -11.42 13.07 13.29
N ALA A 48 -10.15 12.71 13.43
CA ALA A 48 -9.60 11.57 12.70
C ALA A 48 -10.27 10.27 13.17
N THR A 49 -10.81 9.50 12.23
CA THR A 49 -11.45 8.20 12.48
C THR A 49 -11.00 7.23 11.39
N PHE A 50 -10.41 6.11 11.79
CA PHE A 50 -9.95 5.05 10.88
C PHE A 50 -9.59 3.77 11.66
N GLU A 51 -9.45 2.68 10.91
CA GLU A 51 -9.04 1.37 11.40
C GLU A 51 -7.82 0.87 10.62
N VAL A 52 -6.90 0.26 11.34
CA VAL A 52 -5.74 -0.43 10.82
C VAL A 52 -5.84 -1.91 11.18
N TYR A 53 -5.79 -2.78 10.18
CA TYR A 53 -5.90 -4.22 10.32
C TYR A 53 -4.57 -4.89 10.63
N SER A 54 -4.62 -6.06 11.24
CA SER A 54 -3.41 -6.80 11.58
C SER A 54 -2.66 -7.20 10.31
N GLY A 55 -1.35 -6.92 10.31
CA GLY A 55 -0.44 -7.29 9.23
C GLY A 55 -0.40 -6.30 8.07
N GLU A 56 -1.29 -5.31 7.99
CA GLU A 56 -1.27 -4.36 6.86
C GLU A 56 -0.22 -3.24 7.04
N ILE A 57 0.24 -2.68 5.92
CA ILE A 57 0.96 -1.42 5.82
C ILE A 57 -0.04 -0.31 5.54
N PHE A 58 -0.41 0.42 6.59
CA PHE A 58 -1.30 1.56 6.50
C PHE A 58 -0.52 2.86 6.38
N VAL A 59 -0.61 3.50 5.23
CA VAL A 59 0.13 4.73 4.93
C VAL A 59 -0.72 5.96 5.26
N ILE A 60 -0.19 6.87 6.07
CA ILE A 60 -0.77 8.18 6.32
C ILE A 60 -0.01 9.20 5.47
N MET A 61 -0.69 9.75 4.48
CA MET A 61 -0.11 10.62 3.48
C MET A 61 -0.66 12.05 3.56
N GLY A 62 0.09 13.03 3.07
CA GLY A 62 -0.40 14.40 2.89
C GLY A 62 0.72 15.44 2.89
N LEU A 63 0.37 16.69 2.61
CA LEU A 63 1.35 17.79 2.56
C LEU A 63 1.95 18.12 3.93
N SER A 64 3.04 18.88 3.92
CA SER A 64 3.60 19.43 5.16
C SER A 64 2.54 20.26 5.91
N GLY A 65 2.44 20.08 7.22
CA GLY A 65 1.45 20.76 8.06
C GLY A 65 0.04 20.16 8.07
N SER A 66 -0.21 19.06 7.36
CA SER A 66 -1.54 18.40 7.34
C SER A 66 -1.91 17.62 8.62
N GLY A 67 -0.99 17.47 9.57
CA GLY A 67 -1.24 16.82 10.87
C GLY A 67 -0.72 15.40 11.02
N LYS A 68 -0.09 14.80 10.00
CA LYS A 68 0.39 13.40 9.99
C LYS A 68 1.26 13.01 11.18
N SER A 69 2.39 13.69 11.39
CA SER A 69 3.28 13.40 12.52
C SER A 69 2.62 13.71 13.87
N THR A 70 1.63 14.61 13.91
CA THR A 70 0.84 14.81 15.13
C THR A 70 -0.05 13.60 15.40
N LEU A 71 -0.70 13.05 14.37
CA LEU A 71 -1.53 11.87 14.45
C LEU A 71 -0.74 10.64 14.91
N VAL A 72 0.39 10.32 14.29
CA VAL A 72 1.22 9.17 14.72
C VAL A 72 1.79 9.36 16.13
N ARG A 73 2.16 10.59 16.52
CA ARG A 73 2.56 10.85 17.90
C ARG A 73 1.42 10.71 18.90
N MET A 74 0.15 10.85 18.47
CA MET A 74 -1.00 10.51 19.30
C MET A 74 -1.23 9.00 19.39
N LEU A 75 -0.96 8.24 18.33
CA LEU A 75 -0.99 6.76 18.37
C LEU A 75 0.03 6.19 19.37
N ASN A 76 1.20 6.82 19.50
CA ASN A 76 2.16 6.49 20.54
C ASN A 76 1.90 7.24 21.86
N GLN A 77 0.87 8.10 21.95
CA GLN A 77 0.59 9.01 23.09
C GLN A 77 1.77 9.92 23.51
N LEU A 78 2.75 10.13 22.63
CA LEU A 78 3.81 11.14 22.85
C LEU A 78 3.19 12.55 22.88
N ILE A 79 2.10 12.72 22.12
CA ILE A 79 1.18 13.84 22.24
C ILE A 79 -0.14 13.27 22.73
N LYS A 80 -0.66 13.76 23.87
CA LYS A 80 -1.99 13.38 24.33
C LYS A 80 -3.06 14.00 23.40
N PRO A 81 -4.05 13.23 22.90
CA PRO A 81 -5.19 13.79 22.18
C PRO A 81 -5.96 14.75 23.08
N THR A 82 -6.56 15.77 22.48
CA THR A 82 -7.46 16.68 23.20
C THR A 82 -8.84 16.04 23.39
N ALA A 83 -9.29 15.25 22.42
CA ALA A 83 -10.53 14.46 22.46
C ALA A 83 -10.40 13.23 21.55
N GLY A 84 -11.31 12.27 21.72
CA GLY A 84 -11.37 11.01 20.97
C GLY A 84 -10.62 9.87 21.66
N HIS A 85 -10.71 8.69 21.06
CA HIS A 85 -10.21 7.42 21.60
C HIS A 85 -9.26 6.74 20.62
N ILE A 86 -8.26 6.02 21.15
CA ILE A 86 -7.32 5.24 20.35
C ILE A 86 -7.23 3.87 21.00
N TYR A 87 -7.62 2.84 20.26
CA TYR A 87 -7.60 1.46 20.73
C TYR A 87 -6.46 0.70 20.06
N ILE A 88 -5.74 -0.10 20.85
CA ILE A 88 -4.77 -1.09 20.35
C ILE A 88 -5.13 -2.42 20.97
N ASP A 89 -5.42 -3.43 20.15
CA ASP A 89 -6.03 -4.71 20.59
C ASP A 89 -7.30 -4.50 21.43
N GLY A 90 -8.10 -3.50 21.06
CA GLY A 90 -9.33 -3.13 21.80
C GLY A 90 -9.10 -2.35 23.11
N GLU A 91 -7.86 -2.11 23.55
CA GLU A 91 -7.56 -1.35 24.76
C GLU A 91 -7.40 0.16 24.44
N ASP A 92 -8.20 1.03 25.08
CA ASP A 92 -8.11 2.49 24.88
C ASP A 92 -6.86 3.09 25.56
N ILE A 93 -5.85 3.40 24.76
CA ILE A 93 -4.58 3.96 25.23
C ILE A 93 -4.68 5.45 25.57
N ALA A 94 -5.72 6.17 25.13
CA ALA A 94 -5.87 7.60 25.39
C ALA A 94 -6.25 7.90 26.85
N THR A 95 -6.85 6.93 27.53
CA THR A 95 -7.26 7.01 28.93
C THR A 95 -6.31 6.33 29.91
N MET A 96 -5.31 5.59 29.42
CA MET A 96 -4.38 4.82 30.25
C MET A 96 -3.58 5.68 31.23
N GLY A 97 -3.28 5.09 32.39
CA GLY A 97 -2.31 5.62 33.33
C GLY A 97 -0.88 5.57 32.79
N LYS A 98 0.04 6.33 33.41
CA LYS A 98 1.44 6.44 32.96
C LYS A 98 2.20 5.11 32.96
N GLU A 99 1.91 4.21 33.89
CA GLU A 99 2.62 2.92 33.99
C GLU A 99 2.14 1.94 32.92
N GLU A 100 0.83 1.83 32.75
CA GLU A 100 0.22 1.01 31.72
C GLU A 100 0.62 1.46 30.31
N LEU A 101 0.57 2.77 30.05
CA LEU A 101 1.03 3.31 28.76
C LEU A 101 2.53 3.01 28.52
N ARG A 102 3.36 3.03 29.57
CA ARG A 102 4.78 2.64 29.44
C ARG A 102 4.94 1.16 29.12
N ARG A 103 4.10 0.28 29.68
CA ARG A 103 4.08 -1.15 29.35
C ARG A 103 3.72 -1.34 27.88
N VAL A 104 2.63 -0.74 27.41
CA VAL A 104 2.20 -0.79 26.01
C VAL A 104 3.31 -0.33 25.06
N ARG A 105 3.99 0.78 25.37
CA ARG A 105 5.13 1.30 24.60
C ARG A 105 6.35 0.40 24.54
N ARG A 106 6.52 -0.48 25.53
CA ARG A 106 7.68 -1.39 25.60
C ARG A 106 7.40 -2.69 24.88
N THR A 107 6.14 -3.14 24.84
CA THR A 107 5.80 -4.50 24.39
C THR A 107 4.98 -4.55 23.10
N LYS A 108 4.11 -3.58 22.84
CA LYS A 108 3.15 -3.64 21.72
C LYS A 108 3.53 -2.73 20.54
N MET A 109 4.21 -1.62 20.80
CA MET A 109 4.51 -0.62 19.77
C MET A 109 5.98 -0.25 19.73
N SER A 110 6.45 0.14 18.56
CA SER A 110 7.78 0.70 18.38
C SER A 110 7.75 1.84 17.38
N MET A 111 8.73 2.74 17.45
CA MET A 111 8.76 3.94 16.62
C MET A 111 10.10 4.10 15.91
N VAL A 112 10.03 4.39 14.62
CA VAL A 112 11.15 4.75 13.74
C VAL A 112 10.97 6.22 13.35
N PHE A 113 12.00 7.03 13.61
CA PHE A 113 11.96 8.48 13.43
C PHE A 113 12.69 8.90 12.14
N GLN A 114 12.24 10.01 11.53
CA GLN A 114 12.85 10.64 10.34
C GLN A 114 14.38 10.85 10.42
N LYS A 115 14.92 11.24 11.58
CA LYS A 115 16.37 11.51 11.77
C LYS A 115 17.09 10.39 12.52
N PHE A 116 16.70 9.13 12.32
CA PHE A 116 17.25 7.90 12.92
C PHE A 116 17.13 7.80 14.46
N ALA A 117 17.25 8.91 15.19
CA ALA A 117 17.23 9.06 16.63
C ALA A 117 18.19 8.08 17.34
N LEU A 118 19.35 7.80 16.73
CA LEU A 118 20.37 6.93 17.31
C LEU A 118 21.15 7.69 18.39
N PHE A 119 21.56 6.98 19.43
CA PHE A 119 22.44 7.50 20.47
C PHE A 119 23.88 7.50 19.96
N PRO A 120 24.51 8.68 19.78
CA PRO A 120 25.82 8.78 19.14
C PRO A 120 26.97 8.26 20.02
N HIS A 121 26.74 8.16 21.33
CA HIS A 121 27.70 7.69 22.32
C HIS A 121 27.56 6.19 22.62
N ARG A 122 26.73 5.47 21.86
CA ARG A 122 26.52 4.02 21.98
C ARG A 122 26.87 3.35 20.67
N THR A 123 27.36 2.12 20.73
CA THR A 123 27.58 1.31 19.53
C THR A 123 26.26 0.91 18.89
N VAL A 124 26.32 0.35 17.69
CA VAL A 124 25.15 -0.14 16.95
C VAL A 124 24.39 -1.19 17.77
N ILE A 125 25.06 -2.21 18.31
CA ILE A 125 24.41 -3.25 19.11
C ILE A 125 23.75 -2.66 20.38
N GLN A 126 24.38 -1.68 21.02
CA GLN A 126 23.84 -1.01 22.20
C GLN A 126 22.62 -0.12 21.86
N ASN A 127 22.59 0.46 20.66
CA ASN A 127 21.42 1.17 20.17
C ASN A 127 20.25 0.23 19.96
N VAL A 128 20.51 -0.92 19.32
CA VAL A 128 19.51 -1.93 18.99
C VAL A 128 18.96 -2.60 20.27
N ALA A 129 19.83 -2.96 21.21
CA ALA A 129 19.45 -3.57 22.48
C ALA A 129 18.78 -2.61 23.50
N TYR A 130 18.73 -1.30 23.21
CA TYR A 130 18.30 -0.28 24.17
C TYR A 130 16.88 -0.51 24.70
N GLY A 131 15.94 -0.92 23.85
CA GLY A 131 14.56 -1.18 24.28
C GLY A 131 14.47 -2.29 25.32
N LEU A 132 15.24 -3.36 25.14
CA LEU A 132 15.33 -4.49 26.07
C LEU A 132 16.10 -4.14 27.35
N GLU A 133 17.12 -3.27 27.26
CA GLU A 133 17.79 -2.70 28.44
C GLU A 133 16.79 -1.98 29.36
N ILE A 134 15.90 -1.17 28.78
CA ILE A 134 14.86 -0.44 29.53
C ILE A 134 13.78 -1.38 30.10
N GLN A 135 13.63 -2.58 29.53
CA GLN A 135 12.77 -3.64 30.07
C GLN A 135 13.45 -4.47 31.16
N GLY A 136 14.75 -4.30 31.39
CA GLY A 136 15.52 -5.05 32.38
C GLY A 136 15.96 -6.44 31.92
N VAL A 137 15.97 -6.70 30.61
CA VAL A 137 16.46 -7.97 30.04
C VAL A 137 17.97 -8.10 30.30
N PRO A 138 18.47 -9.28 30.71
CA PRO A 138 19.90 -9.52 30.92
C PRO A 138 20.76 -9.18 29.69
N VAL A 139 22.00 -8.77 29.93
CA VAL A 139 22.92 -8.27 28.88
C VAL A 139 23.11 -9.28 27.74
N GLU A 140 23.38 -10.54 28.09
CA GLU A 140 23.60 -11.60 27.11
C GLU A 140 22.37 -11.83 26.24
N GLU A 141 21.18 -11.94 26.85
CA GLU A 141 19.93 -12.16 26.12
C GLU A 141 19.58 -10.99 25.20
N ARG A 142 19.71 -9.75 25.68
CA ARG A 142 19.38 -8.57 24.86
C ARG A 142 20.37 -8.34 23.72
N GLU A 143 21.65 -8.66 23.91
CA GLU A 143 22.65 -8.55 22.84
C GLU A 143 22.46 -9.65 21.78
N ASN A 144 22.07 -10.87 22.18
CA ASN A 144 21.72 -11.92 21.23
C ASN A 144 20.51 -11.53 20.36
N LYS A 145 19.41 -11.06 20.96
CA LYS A 145 18.23 -10.56 20.23
C LYS A 145 18.54 -9.37 19.34
N ALA A 146 19.39 -8.47 19.80
CA ALA A 146 19.84 -7.32 19.01
C ALA A 146 20.69 -7.77 17.81
N LEU A 147 21.53 -8.81 17.98
CA LEU A 147 22.32 -9.37 16.89
C LEU A 147 21.44 -10.06 15.84
N GLU A 148 20.43 -10.83 16.26
CA GLU A 148 19.43 -11.41 15.34
C GLU A 148 18.73 -10.31 14.52
N SER A 149 18.32 -9.22 15.17
CA SER A 149 17.71 -8.07 14.49
C SER A 149 18.67 -7.36 13.54
N LEU A 150 19.97 -7.31 13.87
CA LEU A 150 20.99 -6.78 12.97
C LEU A 150 21.24 -7.68 11.76
N GLN A 151 21.17 -9.00 11.91
CA GLN A 151 21.27 -9.95 10.81
C GLN A 151 20.10 -9.79 9.83
N LEU A 152 18.88 -9.57 10.33
CA LEU A 152 17.70 -9.32 9.49
C LEU A 152 17.86 -8.09 8.58
N VAL A 153 18.61 -7.08 9.04
CA VAL A 153 18.89 -5.86 8.26
C VAL A 153 20.30 -5.84 7.64
N GLY A 154 21.04 -6.95 7.68
CA GLY A 154 22.37 -7.08 7.09
C GLY A 154 23.47 -6.20 7.70
N LEU A 155 23.40 -5.89 9.00
CA LEU A 155 24.35 -5.02 9.71
C LEU A 155 25.07 -5.69 10.90
N ASP A 156 25.08 -7.01 10.99
CA ASP A 156 25.74 -7.75 12.06
C ASP A 156 27.26 -7.49 12.12
N HIS A 157 27.91 -7.32 10.95
CA HIS A 157 29.33 -6.95 10.86
C HIS A 157 29.65 -5.53 11.37
N HIS A 158 28.64 -4.68 11.54
CA HIS A 158 28.77 -3.30 12.01
C HIS A 158 28.36 -3.12 13.49
N LYS A 159 28.10 -4.21 14.21
CA LYS A 159 27.57 -4.18 15.59
C LYS A 159 28.39 -3.33 16.57
N ASP A 160 29.71 -3.27 16.37
CA ASP A 160 30.66 -2.56 17.25
C ASP A 160 30.94 -1.12 16.79
N ASN A 161 30.44 -0.71 15.62
CA ASN A 161 30.59 0.64 15.10
C ASN A 161 29.72 1.62 15.90
N TYR A 162 30.08 2.91 15.84
CA TYR A 162 29.26 4.02 16.28
C TYR A 162 28.42 4.58 15.12
N PRO A 163 27.25 5.20 15.38
CA PRO A 163 26.40 5.77 14.33
C PRO A 163 27.12 6.74 13.38
N SER A 164 28.09 7.50 13.88
CA SER A 164 28.90 8.44 13.07
C SER A 164 29.78 7.76 12.01
N GLN A 165 30.00 6.45 12.13
CA GLN A 165 30.78 5.64 11.19
C GLN A 165 29.90 4.96 10.12
N LEU A 166 28.60 5.24 10.10
CA LEU A 166 27.62 4.61 9.22
C LEU A 166 27.05 5.61 8.21
N SER A 167 26.71 5.11 7.02
CA SER A 167 25.92 5.88 6.05
C SER A 167 24.50 6.14 6.55
N GLY A 168 23.78 7.09 5.94
CA GLY A 168 22.39 7.38 6.30
C GLY A 168 21.46 6.15 6.20
N GLY A 169 21.58 5.37 5.13
CA GLY A 169 20.82 4.12 4.96
C GLY A 169 21.14 3.08 6.04
N MET A 170 22.42 2.93 6.40
CA MET A 170 22.82 2.04 7.50
C MET A 170 22.27 2.53 8.85
N GLN A 171 22.31 3.84 9.13
CA GLN A 171 21.69 4.39 10.36
C GLN A 171 20.18 4.14 10.41
N GLN A 172 19.50 4.20 9.26
CA GLN A 172 18.08 3.87 9.14
C GLN A 172 17.82 2.40 9.47
N ARG A 173 18.62 1.48 8.90
CA ARG A 173 18.55 0.04 9.21
C ARG A 173 18.78 -0.26 10.68
N VAL A 174 19.73 0.43 11.34
CA VAL A 174 19.89 0.34 12.80
C VAL A 174 18.65 0.81 13.54
N GLY A 175 18.01 1.89 13.07
CA GLY A 175 16.74 2.38 13.63
C GLY A 175 15.59 1.36 13.51
N ILE A 176 15.49 0.68 12.37
CA ILE A 176 14.53 -0.40 12.13
C ILE A 176 14.84 -1.62 13.00
N ALA A 177 16.09 -2.09 13.01
CA ALA A 177 16.53 -3.21 13.85
C ALA A 177 16.23 -2.96 15.34
N ARG A 178 16.54 -1.75 15.84
CA ARG A 178 16.18 -1.33 17.21
C ARG A 178 14.68 -1.42 17.45
N ALA A 179 13.88 -1.04 16.48
CA ALA A 179 12.44 -1.07 16.61
C ALA A 179 11.91 -2.51 16.65
N LEU A 180 12.44 -3.39 15.80
CA LEU A 180 12.09 -4.81 15.69
C LEU A 180 12.59 -5.67 16.85
N THR A 181 13.70 -5.30 17.49
CA THR A 181 14.29 -6.06 18.61
C THR A 181 13.34 -6.24 19.79
N ASN A 182 12.41 -5.29 19.99
CA ASN A 182 11.38 -5.39 21.02
C ASN A 182 10.22 -6.32 20.63
N ASN A 183 10.25 -6.92 19.44
CA ASN A 183 9.20 -7.71 18.83
C ASN A 183 7.80 -7.04 18.93
N PRO A 184 7.66 -5.77 18.51
CA PRO A 184 6.38 -5.06 18.63
C PRO A 184 5.32 -5.69 17.73
N ASP A 185 4.06 -5.41 18.02
CA ASP A 185 2.96 -5.77 17.12
C ASP A 185 2.69 -4.67 16.09
N VAL A 186 2.93 -3.41 16.48
CA VAL A 186 2.71 -2.22 15.66
C VAL A 186 4.00 -1.41 15.51
N LEU A 187 4.42 -1.19 14.26
CA LEU A 187 5.56 -0.35 13.93
C LEU A 187 5.08 1.00 13.41
N LEU A 188 5.46 2.08 14.08
CA LEU A 188 5.15 3.45 13.68
C LEU A 188 6.36 4.08 12.98
N MET A 189 6.22 4.51 11.73
CA MET A 189 7.31 5.09 10.94
C MET A 189 6.97 6.53 10.53
N ASP A 190 7.71 7.51 11.04
CA ASP A 190 7.47 8.95 10.81
C ASP A 190 8.49 9.49 9.79
N GLU A 191 8.12 9.52 8.50
CA GLU A 191 8.95 9.99 7.36
C GLU A 191 10.35 9.36 7.34
N SER A 192 10.43 8.07 7.63
CA SER A 192 11.67 7.34 7.87
C SER A 192 12.62 7.29 6.67
N PHE A 193 12.12 7.44 5.44
CA PHE A 193 12.95 7.33 4.22
C PHE A 193 13.15 8.67 3.50
N SER A 194 12.55 9.77 4.01
CA SER A 194 12.59 11.07 3.33
C SER A 194 13.99 11.68 3.27
N ALA A 195 14.87 11.32 4.20
CA ALA A 195 16.24 11.83 4.28
C ALA A 195 17.24 11.03 3.42
N LEU A 196 16.77 9.96 2.76
CA LEU A 196 17.60 9.07 1.94
C LEU A 196 17.57 9.49 0.47
N ASP A 197 18.68 9.25 -0.23
CA ASP A 197 18.75 9.38 -1.67
C ASP A 197 17.80 8.39 -2.38
N PRO A 198 17.38 8.65 -3.63
CA PRO A 198 16.34 7.86 -4.28
C PRO A 198 16.66 6.37 -4.45
N LEU A 199 17.95 6.01 -4.64
CA LEU A 199 18.34 4.62 -4.83
C LEU A 199 18.25 3.85 -3.51
N ILE A 200 18.86 4.40 -2.45
CA ILE A 200 18.81 3.81 -1.12
C ILE A 200 17.37 3.80 -0.58
N ARG A 201 16.57 4.84 -0.88
CA ARG A 201 15.15 4.85 -0.53
C ARG A 201 14.41 3.64 -1.11
N LYS A 202 14.60 3.37 -2.40
CA LYS A 202 13.97 2.23 -3.08
C LYS A 202 14.41 0.90 -2.46
N GLU A 203 15.71 0.72 -2.22
CA GLU A 203 16.24 -0.47 -1.55
C GLU A 203 15.64 -0.67 -0.16
N MET A 204 15.55 0.41 0.64
CA MET A 204 14.95 0.36 1.98
C MET A 204 13.45 0.04 1.96
N GLN A 205 12.72 0.47 0.93
CA GLN A 205 11.30 0.13 0.74
C GLN A 205 11.15 -1.35 0.42
N ASP A 206 11.98 -1.90 -0.46
CA ASP A 206 11.98 -3.32 -0.81
C ASP A 206 12.30 -4.19 0.42
N GLU A 207 13.29 -3.79 1.22
CA GLU A 207 13.59 -4.46 2.49
C GLU A 207 12.43 -4.38 3.50
N LEU A 208 11.71 -3.25 3.56
CA LEU A 208 10.56 -3.11 4.45
C LEU A 208 9.44 -4.09 4.07
N LEU A 209 9.16 -4.22 2.76
CA LEU A 209 8.18 -5.16 2.24
C LEU A 209 8.57 -6.61 2.56
N GLU A 210 9.83 -6.98 2.34
CA GLU A 210 10.33 -8.32 2.71
C GLU A 210 10.24 -8.60 4.21
N LEU A 211 10.53 -7.59 5.04
CA LEU A 211 10.43 -7.73 6.50
C LEU A 211 8.98 -7.86 6.95
N GLN A 212 8.06 -7.11 6.35
CA GLN A 212 6.64 -7.20 6.65
C GLN A 212 6.08 -8.56 6.24
N ASP A 213 6.43 -9.08 5.07
CA ASP A 213 6.01 -10.41 4.59
C ASP A 213 6.48 -11.53 5.53
N LYS A 214 7.73 -11.44 6.02
CA LYS A 214 8.30 -12.44 6.94
C LYS A 214 7.76 -12.37 8.36
N MET A 215 7.44 -11.17 8.85
CA MET A 215 7.13 -10.95 10.28
C MET A 215 5.64 -10.68 10.55
N GLU A 216 4.84 -10.45 9.50
CA GLU A 216 3.40 -10.13 9.55
C GLU A 216 3.07 -9.00 10.57
N LYS A 217 3.96 -8.02 10.68
CA LYS A 217 3.80 -6.88 11.60
C LYS A 217 2.89 -5.83 11.00
N THR A 218 2.10 -5.18 11.85
CA THR A 218 1.26 -4.05 11.42
C THR A 218 2.12 -2.79 11.33
N ILE A 219 2.13 -2.11 10.20
CA ILE A 219 2.98 -0.93 9.98
C ILE A 219 2.09 0.27 9.73
N ILE A 220 2.31 1.35 10.48
CA ILE A 220 1.70 2.66 10.20
C ILE A 220 2.82 3.58 9.72
N PHE A 221 2.79 3.85 8.42
CA PHE A 221 3.86 4.56 7.72
C PHE A 221 3.43 5.98 7.36
N ILE A 222 4.25 6.99 7.64
CA ILE A 222 3.98 8.38 7.24
C ILE A 222 4.89 8.75 6.10
N THR A 223 4.30 9.33 5.05
CA THR A 223 5.05 9.97 3.98
C THR A 223 4.36 11.22 3.43
N HIS A 224 5.10 12.00 2.68
CA HIS A 224 4.60 13.05 1.80
C HIS A 224 4.81 12.71 0.33
N ASP A 225 5.47 11.59 0.01
CA ASP A 225 5.80 11.12 -1.32
C ASP A 225 4.75 10.09 -1.78
N LEU A 226 4.09 10.37 -2.91
CA LEU A 226 2.97 9.56 -3.39
C LEU A 226 3.47 8.24 -3.97
N ASP A 227 4.59 8.27 -4.69
CA ASP A 227 5.20 7.05 -5.25
C ASP A 227 5.59 6.08 -4.12
N GLU A 228 6.05 6.61 -2.99
CA GLU A 228 6.31 5.81 -1.80
C GLU A 228 5.03 5.19 -1.23
N ALA A 229 3.98 6.00 -1.05
CA ALA A 229 2.71 5.51 -0.52
C ALA A 229 2.09 4.40 -1.39
N LEU A 230 2.14 4.58 -2.71
CA LEU A 230 1.60 3.63 -3.68
C LEU A 230 2.44 2.34 -3.77
N ARG A 231 3.75 2.43 -3.55
CA ARG A 231 4.64 1.26 -3.62
C ARG A 231 4.47 0.33 -2.42
N ILE A 232 4.37 0.87 -1.20
CA ILE A 232 4.42 0.06 0.02
C ILE A 232 3.09 -0.07 0.75
N GLY A 233 2.10 0.77 0.45
CA GLY A 233 0.87 0.84 1.22
C GLY A 233 -0.20 -0.11 0.70
N ASP A 234 -0.71 -0.97 1.58
CA ASP A 234 -1.94 -1.73 1.31
C ASP A 234 -3.15 -0.79 1.27
N ARG A 235 -3.15 0.20 2.18
CA ARG A 235 -4.17 1.25 2.28
C ARG A 235 -3.53 2.58 2.61
N ILE A 236 -4.08 3.63 2.02
CA ILE A 236 -3.58 5.00 2.15
C ILE A 236 -4.69 5.88 2.74
N ALA A 237 -4.37 6.59 3.81
CA ALA A 237 -5.17 7.68 4.35
C ALA A 237 -4.56 9.03 3.96
N LEU A 238 -5.24 9.75 3.06
CA LEU A 238 -4.81 11.08 2.63
C LEU A 238 -5.32 12.14 3.61
N MET A 239 -4.41 12.95 4.14
CA MET A 239 -4.69 14.01 5.10
C MET A 239 -4.47 15.41 4.51
N LYS A 240 -5.41 16.31 4.80
CA LYS A 240 -5.33 17.74 4.49
C LYS A 240 -5.83 18.56 5.66
N ASP A 241 -5.08 19.61 6.02
CA ASP A 241 -5.48 20.60 7.04
C ASP A 241 -5.89 20.02 8.42
N GLY A 242 -5.42 18.81 8.76
CA GLY A 242 -5.74 18.11 10.01
C GLY A 242 -6.89 17.10 9.88
N GLU A 243 -7.49 16.96 8.70
CA GLU A 243 -8.61 16.06 8.43
C GLU A 243 -8.15 14.92 7.51
N ILE A 244 -8.73 13.73 7.70
CA ILE A 244 -8.60 12.64 6.73
C ILE A 244 -9.63 12.90 5.64
N VAL A 245 -9.15 12.98 4.41
CA VAL A 245 -9.93 13.35 3.22
C VAL A 245 -10.47 12.10 2.52
N GLN A 246 -9.63 11.07 2.40
CA GLN A 246 -9.97 9.80 1.78
C GLN A 246 -9.12 8.69 2.39
N ILE A 247 -9.69 7.50 2.52
CA ILE A 247 -8.98 6.27 2.83
C ILE A 247 -9.37 5.25 1.77
N GLY A 248 -8.40 4.57 1.19
CA GLY A 248 -8.64 3.53 0.20
C GLY A 248 -7.37 2.77 -0.16
N THR A 249 -7.48 1.79 -1.03
CA THR A 249 -6.33 1.14 -1.66
C THR A 249 -5.61 2.12 -2.59
N PRO A 250 -4.34 1.87 -2.96
CA PRO A 250 -3.66 2.64 -4.01
C PRO A 250 -4.51 2.86 -5.26
N GLU A 251 -5.21 1.83 -5.74
CA GLU A 251 -6.08 1.90 -6.91
C GLU A 251 -7.29 2.79 -6.68
N GLU A 252 -7.98 2.67 -5.54
CA GLU A 252 -9.14 3.52 -5.20
C GLU A 252 -8.76 5.01 -5.11
N ILE A 253 -7.58 5.32 -4.53
CA ILE A 253 -7.08 6.68 -4.42
C ILE A 253 -6.82 7.29 -5.81
N MET A 254 -6.31 6.48 -6.74
CA MET A 254 -5.94 6.91 -8.09
C MET A 254 -7.14 6.99 -9.05
N MET A 255 -8.06 6.03 -8.98
CA MET A 255 -9.16 5.87 -9.94
C MET A 255 -10.48 6.49 -9.46
N SER A 256 -10.63 6.70 -8.16
CA SER A 256 -11.85 7.24 -7.56
C SER A 256 -11.51 8.32 -6.52
N PRO A 257 -10.85 9.42 -6.94
CA PRO A 257 -10.52 10.51 -6.04
C PRO A 257 -11.80 11.15 -5.48
N ALA A 258 -11.87 11.26 -4.14
CA ALA A 258 -13.08 11.71 -3.45
C ALA A 258 -13.42 13.19 -3.67
N ASN A 259 -12.47 14.01 -4.11
CA ASN A 259 -12.66 15.42 -4.44
C ASN A 259 -11.49 15.98 -5.28
N GLU A 260 -11.65 17.21 -5.75
CA GLU A 260 -10.68 17.95 -6.57
C GLU A 260 -9.28 18.04 -5.93
N PHE A 261 -9.17 18.05 -4.60
CA PHE A 261 -7.86 18.05 -3.97
C PHE A 261 -7.15 16.71 -4.14
N VAL A 262 -7.87 15.59 -3.98
CA VAL A 262 -7.28 14.25 -4.21
C VAL A 262 -6.90 14.09 -5.67
N GLU A 263 -7.78 14.48 -6.59
CA GLU A 263 -7.54 14.42 -8.04
C GLU A 263 -6.27 15.20 -8.44
N LYS A 264 -6.12 16.44 -7.97
CA LYS A 264 -4.90 17.23 -8.21
C LYS A 264 -3.66 16.62 -7.57
N PHE A 265 -3.83 15.90 -6.46
CA PHE A 265 -2.72 15.30 -5.73
C PHE A 265 -2.16 14.07 -6.46
N VAL A 266 -3.01 13.33 -7.17
CA VAL A 266 -2.62 12.11 -7.91
C VAL A 266 -2.30 12.36 -9.39
N ALA A 267 -2.57 13.56 -9.91
CA ALA A 267 -2.49 13.89 -11.33
C ALA A 267 -1.11 13.64 -11.98
N ASP A 268 -0.01 13.79 -11.24
CA ASP A 268 1.36 13.67 -11.77
C ASP A 268 1.94 12.24 -11.67
N VAL A 269 1.14 11.27 -11.22
CA VAL A 269 1.62 9.90 -11.01
C VAL A 269 1.38 9.01 -12.22
N ASN A 270 2.35 8.15 -12.51
CA ASN A 270 2.21 7.13 -13.55
C ASN A 270 1.26 6.02 -13.10
N LEU A 271 0.00 6.11 -13.51
CA LEU A 271 -1.06 5.10 -13.31
C LEU A 271 -0.63 3.69 -13.74
N GLY A 272 0.26 3.56 -14.74
CA GLY A 272 0.77 2.28 -15.22
C GLY A 272 1.53 1.46 -14.17
N LYS A 273 2.04 2.11 -13.12
CA LYS A 273 2.81 1.49 -12.03
C LYS A 273 1.96 1.00 -10.86
N VAL A 274 0.66 1.32 -10.87
CA VAL A 274 -0.27 1.02 -9.79
C VAL A 274 -1.37 0.11 -10.28
N ILE A 275 -1.90 0.38 -11.47
CA ILE A 275 -3.02 -0.37 -12.02
C ILE A 275 -2.55 -1.74 -12.47
N THR A 276 -3.23 -2.78 -11.99
CA THR A 276 -3.01 -4.16 -12.42
C THR A 276 -3.88 -4.52 -13.63
N ALA A 277 -3.52 -5.62 -14.30
CA ALA A 277 -4.29 -6.22 -15.38
C ALA A 277 -5.73 -6.55 -14.98
N GLU A 278 -5.95 -6.96 -13.73
CA GLU A 278 -7.27 -7.27 -13.17
C GLU A 278 -8.21 -6.06 -13.16
N SER A 279 -7.70 -4.87 -12.81
CA SER A 279 -8.52 -3.65 -12.68
C SER A 279 -9.13 -3.15 -13.99
N ILE A 280 -8.58 -3.58 -15.14
CA ILE A 280 -9.04 -3.16 -16.48
C ILE A 280 -9.48 -4.34 -17.34
N LEU A 281 -9.73 -5.48 -16.71
CA LEU A 281 -10.05 -6.73 -17.37
C LEU A 281 -11.37 -6.63 -18.15
N LYS A 282 -11.38 -7.14 -19.37
CA LYS A 282 -12.58 -7.24 -20.21
C LYS A 282 -12.92 -8.70 -20.48
N ARG A 283 -14.22 -8.98 -20.61
CA ARG A 283 -14.70 -10.34 -20.91
C ARG A 283 -14.31 -10.72 -22.36
N PRO A 284 -13.66 -11.87 -22.58
CA PRO A 284 -13.31 -12.34 -23.92
C PRO A 284 -14.40 -13.21 -24.53
N GLU A 285 -14.48 -13.19 -25.85
CA GLU A 285 -15.20 -14.21 -26.61
C GLU A 285 -14.37 -15.50 -26.68
N THR A 286 -14.91 -16.60 -26.18
CA THR A 286 -14.19 -17.87 -26.06
C THR A 286 -14.78 -18.99 -26.92
N LEU A 287 -13.93 -19.94 -27.30
CA LEU A 287 -14.31 -21.14 -28.05
C LEU A 287 -13.64 -22.36 -27.43
N LEU A 288 -14.40 -23.42 -27.15
CA LEU A 288 -13.80 -24.70 -26.76
C LEU A 288 -13.10 -25.35 -27.96
N ILE A 289 -11.92 -25.92 -27.74
CA ILE A 289 -11.10 -26.53 -28.80
C ILE A 289 -11.78 -27.68 -29.55
N ASP A 290 -12.79 -28.31 -28.96
CA ASP A 290 -13.59 -29.37 -29.59
C ASP A 290 -14.69 -28.85 -30.52
N ARG A 291 -14.84 -27.52 -30.67
CA ARG A 291 -15.79 -26.89 -31.58
C ARG A 291 -15.18 -26.65 -32.95
N GLY A 292 -16.04 -26.72 -33.98
CA GLY A 292 -15.62 -26.51 -35.36
C GLY A 292 -15.45 -25.03 -35.74
N PRO A 293 -14.72 -24.74 -36.84
CA PRO A 293 -14.42 -23.37 -37.28
C PRO A 293 -15.67 -22.55 -37.66
N ARG A 294 -16.77 -23.20 -38.05
CA ARG A 294 -18.06 -22.51 -38.30
C ARG A 294 -18.66 -21.88 -37.04
N VAL A 295 -18.49 -22.54 -35.90
CA VAL A 295 -18.96 -22.04 -34.60
C VAL A 295 -18.13 -20.80 -34.21
N ALA A 296 -16.81 -20.85 -34.43
CA ALA A 296 -15.93 -19.70 -34.21
C ALA A 296 -16.38 -18.47 -35.00
N LEU A 297 -16.63 -18.63 -36.31
CA LEU A 297 -17.10 -17.53 -37.17
C LEU A 297 -18.46 -16.98 -36.74
N GLN A 298 -19.35 -17.83 -36.20
CA GLN A 298 -20.64 -17.40 -35.69
C GLN A 298 -20.50 -16.56 -34.42
N ILE A 299 -19.65 -16.99 -33.48
CA ILE A 299 -19.34 -16.22 -32.26
C ILE A 299 -18.76 -14.86 -32.63
N MET A 300 -17.75 -14.84 -33.50
CA MET A 300 -17.13 -13.61 -34.02
C MET A 300 -18.16 -12.66 -34.63
N ARG A 301 -19.07 -13.18 -35.46
CA ARG A 301 -20.13 -12.37 -36.08
C ARG A 301 -21.11 -11.80 -35.08
N ASN A 302 -21.56 -12.60 -34.11
CA ASN A 302 -22.53 -12.18 -33.10
C ASN A 302 -21.96 -11.10 -32.18
N ALA A 303 -20.70 -11.26 -31.77
CA ALA A 303 -20.02 -10.33 -30.88
C ALA A 303 -19.37 -9.14 -31.63
N GLY A 304 -19.38 -9.13 -32.97
CA GLY A 304 -18.76 -8.07 -33.77
C GLY A 304 -17.23 -8.03 -33.67
N VAL A 305 -16.59 -9.17 -33.40
CA VAL A 305 -15.13 -9.29 -33.22
C VAL A 305 -14.49 -10.13 -34.34
N SER A 306 -13.19 -9.96 -34.56
CA SER A 306 -12.43 -10.72 -35.57
C SER A 306 -11.59 -11.85 -34.99
N THR A 307 -11.62 -12.05 -33.67
CA THR A 307 -10.84 -13.07 -32.96
C THR A 307 -11.63 -13.70 -31.82
N VAL A 308 -11.34 -14.98 -31.53
CA VAL A 308 -11.83 -15.69 -30.34
C VAL A 308 -10.67 -16.37 -29.63
N TYR A 309 -10.81 -16.52 -28.32
CA TYR A 309 -9.81 -17.14 -27.45
C TYR A 309 -10.16 -18.60 -27.24
N VAL A 310 -9.26 -19.50 -27.63
CA VAL A 310 -9.53 -20.93 -27.61
C VAL A 310 -9.06 -21.53 -26.29
N VAL A 311 -9.96 -22.29 -25.65
CA VAL A 311 -9.75 -22.90 -24.34
C VAL A 311 -10.13 -24.38 -24.32
N ASN A 312 -9.67 -25.13 -23.32
CA ASN A 312 -10.14 -26.49 -23.08
C ASN A 312 -11.31 -26.54 -22.07
N LYS A 313 -11.76 -27.76 -21.72
CA LYS A 313 -12.84 -27.97 -20.74
C LYS A 313 -12.52 -27.51 -19.32
N LYS A 314 -11.23 -27.34 -18.97
CA LYS A 314 -10.76 -26.75 -17.71
C LYS A 314 -10.59 -25.23 -17.79
N TYR A 315 -10.96 -24.62 -18.92
CA TYR A 315 -10.79 -23.21 -19.24
C TYR A 315 -9.31 -22.78 -19.38
N GLU A 316 -8.40 -23.73 -19.54
CA GLU A 316 -6.98 -23.44 -19.80
C GLU A 316 -6.84 -22.80 -21.17
N PHE A 317 -6.08 -21.71 -21.24
CA PHE A 317 -5.87 -20.95 -22.45
C PHE A 317 -4.93 -21.69 -23.41
N LEU A 318 -5.36 -21.88 -24.66
CA LEU A 318 -4.64 -22.66 -25.68
C LEU A 318 -4.13 -21.82 -26.86
N GLY A 319 -4.72 -20.66 -27.11
CA GLY A 319 -4.34 -19.77 -28.21
C GLY A 319 -5.48 -18.91 -28.73
N ILE A 320 -5.21 -18.16 -29.80
CA ILE A 320 -6.20 -17.33 -30.49
C ILE A 320 -6.51 -17.93 -31.86
N LEU A 321 -7.79 -17.86 -32.26
CA LEU A 321 -8.23 -18.13 -33.62
C LEU A 321 -8.77 -16.85 -34.26
N THR A 322 -8.27 -16.51 -35.45
CA THR A 322 -8.73 -15.34 -36.23
C THR A 322 -9.88 -15.72 -37.17
N ALA A 323 -10.67 -14.72 -37.58
CA ALA A 323 -11.72 -14.92 -38.58
C ALA A 323 -11.17 -15.45 -39.91
N ASP A 324 -10.00 -14.95 -40.33
CA ASP A 324 -9.34 -15.39 -41.57
C ASP A 324 -8.92 -16.86 -41.48
N ASP A 325 -8.33 -17.26 -40.36
CA ASP A 325 -7.88 -18.64 -40.18
C ASP A 325 -9.07 -19.60 -39.97
N ALA A 326 -10.10 -19.18 -39.25
CA ALA A 326 -11.35 -19.94 -39.17
C ALA A 326 -12.00 -20.12 -40.55
N SER A 327 -12.00 -19.10 -41.40
CA SER A 327 -12.51 -19.17 -42.77
C SER A 327 -11.70 -20.17 -43.63
N LYS A 328 -10.36 -20.10 -43.56
CA LYS A 328 -9.47 -21.08 -44.22
C LYS A 328 -9.73 -22.51 -43.73
N ALA A 329 -9.93 -22.69 -42.42
CA ALA A 329 -10.24 -23.98 -41.82
C ALA A 329 -11.54 -24.57 -42.37
N VAL A 330 -12.59 -23.75 -42.55
CA VAL A 330 -13.85 -24.19 -43.17
C VAL A 330 -13.64 -24.64 -44.62
N GLN A 331 -12.91 -23.84 -45.42
CA GLN A 331 -12.69 -24.14 -46.84
C GLN A 331 -11.86 -25.42 -47.05
N LYS A 332 -10.82 -25.60 -46.23
CA LYS A 332 -9.89 -26.73 -46.31
C LYS A 332 -10.29 -27.95 -45.46
N GLN A 333 -11.38 -27.84 -44.70
CA GLN A 333 -11.83 -28.85 -43.73
C GLN A 333 -10.75 -29.21 -42.70
N TRP A 334 -9.93 -28.24 -42.30
CA TRP A 334 -8.91 -28.44 -41.27
C TRP A 334 -9.50 -28.29 -39.86
N PRO A 335 -8.98 -29.04 -38.87
CA PRO A 335 -9.32 -28.79 -37.47
C PRO A 335 -8.79 -27.42 -37.05
N ILE A 336 -9.50 -26.74 -36.14
CA ILE A 336 -9.07 -25.42 -35.66
C ILE A 336 -7.69 -25.44 -34.99
N ALA A 337 -7.33 -26.58 -34.40
CA ALA A 337 -6.06 -26.76 -33.69
C ALA A 337 -4.82 -26.49 -34.56
N ASP A 338 -4.90 -26.79 -35.86
CA ASP A 338 -3.78 -26.64 -36.79
C ASP A 338 -3.51 -25.18 -37.19
N LEU A 339 -4.47 -24.30 -36.90
CA LEU A 339 -4.42 -22.88 -37.25
C LEU A 339 -4.48 -21.97 -36.01
N LEU A 340 -4.33 -22.54 -34.83
CA LEU A 340 -4.23 -21.78 -33.58
C LEU A 340 -2.93 -21.01 -33.51
N LEU A 341 -3.04 -19.73 -33.15
CA LEU A 341 -1.90 -18.93 -32.70
C LEU A 341 -1.69 -19.25 -31.21
N ASN A 342 -0.78 -20.19 -30.92
CA ASN A 342 -0.56 -20.75 -29.59
C ASN A 342 0.65 -20.16 -28.85
N ASP A 343 1.65 -19.65 -29.57
CA ASP A 343 2.79 -18.93 -28.98
C ASP A 343 2.52 -17.42 -28.95
N ILE A 344 1.63 -17.01 -28.05
CA ILE A 344 1.29 -15.60 -27.87
C ILE A 344 1.62 -15.12 -26.45
N PRO A 345 2.07 -13.86 -26.31
CA PRO A 345 2.24 -13.25 -25.01
C PRO A 345 0.93 -13.25 -24.21
N HIS A 346 1.06 -13.48 -22.91
CA HIS A 346 0.00 -13.35 -21.91
C HIS A 346 0.56 -12.72 -20.64
N VAL A 347 -0.33 -12.30 -19.75
CA VAL A 347 -0.01 -11.73 -18.43
C VAL A 347 -0.88 -12.36 -17.35
N TYR A 348 -0.53 -12.13 -16.09
CA TYR A 348 -1.31 -12.55 -14.92
C TYR A 348 -2.19 -11.40 -14.42
N LEU A 349 -3.12 -11.71 -13.51
CA LEU A 349 -4.08 -10.74 -12.97
C LEU A 349 -3.40 -9.59 -12.22
N ASP A 350 -2.33 -9.88 -11.48
CA ASP A 350 -1.52 -8.97 -10.68
C ASP A 350 -0.46 -8.21 -11.49
N THR A 351 -0.32 -8.51 -12.79
CA THR A 351 0.67 -7.84 -13.63
C THR A 351 0.35 -6.36 -13.77
N LEU A 352 1.32 -5.49 -13.48
CA LEU A 352 1.18 -4.04 -13.63
C LEU A 352 0.98 -3.63 -15.09
N LEU A 353 0.16 -2.61 -15.29
CA LEU A 353 -0.21 -2.12 -16.61
C LEU A 353 1.00 -1.69 -17.45
N GLU A 354 2.02 -1.07 -16.84
CA GLU A 354 3.27 -0.69 -17.51
C GLU A 354 4.01 -1.88 -18.15
N GLU A 355 3.96 -3.06 -17.52
CA GLU A 355 4.58 -4.28 -18.02
C GLU A 355 3.83 -4.88 -19.23
N THR A 356 2.56 -4.51 -19.40
CA THR A 356 1.74 -4.97 -20.52
C THR A 356 2.08 -4.24 -21.83
N TYR A 357 2.62 -3.02 -21.76
CA TYR A 357 2.76 -2.14 -22.93
C TYR A 357 3.60 -2.75 -24.05
N ALA A 358 4.76 -3.33 -23.70
CA ALA A 358 5.64 -3.96 -24.69
C ALA A 358 4.94 -5.13 -25.39
N LYS A 359 4.28 -6.00 -24.62
CA LYS A 359 3.52 -7.14 -25.17
C LYS A 359 2.37 -6.67 -26.07
N MET A 360 1.66 -5.63 -25.66
CA MET A 360 0.54 -5.07 -26.43
C MET A 360 0.96 -4.32 -27.71
N ALA A 361 2.17 -3.76 -27.73
CA ALA A 361 2.72 -3.09 -28.91
C ALA A 361 2.99 -4.10 -30.04
N GLU A 362 3.45 -5.30 -29.70
CA GLU A 362 3.76 -6.36 -30.65
C GLU A 362 2.52 -7.16 -31.08
N MET A 363 1.49 -7.23 -30.23
CA MET A 363 0.28 -7.98 -30.51
C MET A 363 -0.71 -7.22 -31.39
N LYS A 364 -1.36 -7.94 -32.32
CA LYS A 364 -2.46 -7.41 -33.15
C LYS A 364 -3.84 -7.55 -32.49
N TYR A 365 -3.91 -8.26 -31.37
CA TYR A 365 -5.14 -8.67 -30.71
C TYR A 365 -5.08 -8.29 -29.23
N PRO A 366 -6.22 -8.21 -28.52
CA PRO A 366 -6.22 -7.97 -27.09
C PRO A 366 -5.37 -9.00 -26.33
N LEU A 367 -4.65 -8.54 -25.31
CA LEU A 367 -3.70 -9.35 -24.56
C LEU A 367 -4.46 -10.28 -23.60
N PRO A 368 -4.31 -11.60 -23.69
CA PRO A 368 -4.96 -12.53 -22.75
C PRO A 368 -4.35 -12.42 -21.35
N VAL A 369 -5.23 -12.49 -20.34
CA VAL A 369 -4.88 -12.53 -18.93
C VAL A 369 -5.27 -13.89 -18.37
N ILE A 370 -4.31 -14.57 -17.74
CA ILE A 370 -4.48 -15.92 -17.20
C ILE A 370 -4.23 -15.97 -15.69
N ASP A 371 -4.73 -17.02 -15.03
CA ASP A 371 -4.35 -17.33 -13.65
C ASP A 371 -3.14 -18.28 -13.58
N GLU A 372 -2.66 -18.58 -12.36
CA GLU A 372 -1.56 -19.51 -12.10
C GLU A 372 -1.80 -20.94 -12.65
N LYS A 373 -3.08 -21.32 -12.82
CA LYS A 373 -3.49 -22.60 -13.39
C LYS A 373 -3.65 -22.53 -14.91
N LYS A 374 -3.15 -21.45 -15.53
CA LYS A 374 -3.22 -21.14 -16.96
C LYS A 374 -4.64 -20.98 -17.50
N ARG A 375 -5.62 -20.70 -16.64
CA ARG A 375 -7.01 -20.48 -17.08
C ARG A 375 -7.18 -19.07 -17.59
N LEU A 376 -7.88 -18.91 -18.69
CA LEU A 376 -8.21 -17.59 -19.22
C LEU A 376 -9.18 -16.88 -18.26
N ARG A 377 -8.76 -15.73 -17.72
CA ARG A 377 -9.56 -14.89 -16.83
C ARG A 377 -10.21 -13.75 -17.59
N GLY A 378 -9.48 -13.16 -18.54
CA GLY A 378 -10.01 -12.13 -19.41
C GLY A 378 -9.02 -11.65 -20.44
N ILE A 379 -9.28 -10.47 -21.00
CA ILE A 379 -8.41 -9.80 -21.97
C ILE A 379 -8.23 -8.33 -21.63
N ILE A 380 -7.08 -7.77 -22.01
CA ILE A 380 -6.82 -6.34 -21.97
C ILE A 380 -6.87 -5.79 -23.39
N LYS A 381 -7.76 -4.84 -23.63
CA LYS A 381 -7.86 -4.10 -24.88
C LYS A 381 -7.06 -2.81 -24.80
N ARG A 382 -6.56 -2.32 -25.94
CA ARG A 382 -5.83 -1.04 -26.02
C ARG A 382 -6.68 0.14 -25.53
N GLU A 383 -7.97 0.13 -25.85
CA GLU A 383 -8.93 1.14 -25.38
C GLU A 383 -9.01 1.18 -23.85
N SER A 384 -9.03 0.01 -23.18
CA SER A 384 -9.07 -0.09 -21.72
C SER A 384 -7.83 0.48 -21.06
N VAL A 385 -6.64 0.29 -21.67
CA VAL A 385 -5.39 0.91 -21.21
C VAL A 385 -5.45 2.42 -21.33
N ILE A 386 -5.88 2.95 -22.48
CA ILE A 386 -5.99 4.39 -22.72
C ILE A 386 -7.00 5.03 -21.76
N GLN A 387 -8.13 4.38 -21.56
CA GLN A 387 -9.17 4.76 -20.60
C GLN A 387 -8.62 4.83 -19.17
N ALA A 388 -7.92 3.78 -18.74
CA ALA A 388 -7.28 3.74 -17.44
C ALA A 388 -6.23 4.85 -17.26
N LEU A 389 -5.38 5.10 -18.27
CA LEU A 389 -4.41 6.19 -18.26
C LEU A 389 -5.04 7.59 -18.29
N ALA A 390 -6.25 7.71 -18.83
CA ALA A 390 -7.04 8.94 -18.80
C ALA A 390 -7.83 9.12 -17.48
N GLY A 391 -7.70 8.19 -16.53
CA GLY A 391 -8.44 8.20 -15.25
C GLY A 391 -9.92 7.83 -15.38
N ASN A 392 -10.34 7.24 -16.50
CA ASN A 392 -11.74 6.93 -16.81
C ASN A 392 -11.90 5.44 -17.08
N ILE A 393 -12.11 4.62 -16.04
CA ILE A 393 -12.48 3.22 -16.23
C ILE A 393 -14.00 3.12 -16.12
N GLU A 394 -14.67 2.75 -17.22
CA GLU A 394 -16.07 2.36 -17.17
C GLU A 394 -16.16 1.02 -16.42
N GLU A 395 -16.86 1.00 -15.28
CA GLU A 395 -17.36 -0.24 -14.70
C GLU A 395 -18.30 -0.87 -15.74
N GLU A 396 -17.91 -2.02 -16.29
CA GLU A 396 -18.88 -2.84 -17.02
C GLU A 396 -19.95 -3.24 -16.01
N VAL A 397 -21.18 -2.77 -16.28
CA VAL A 397 -22.39 -3.18 -15.59
C VAL A 397 -22.33 -4.70 -15.48
N LYS A 398 -22.22 -5.20 -14.24
CA LYS A 398 -22.50 -6.61 -13.97
C LYS A 398 -23.98 -6.80 -14.32
N ASP A 399 -24.24 -7.28 -15.53
CA ASP A 399 -25.52 -7.89 -15.85
C ASP A 399 -25.60 -9.15 -14.97
N ASP A 400 -26.22 -8.97 -13.80
CA ASP A 400 -26.78 -10.04 -13.01
C ASP A 400 -27.93 -10.66 -13.84
N GLU A 401 -27.65 -11.79 -14.49
CA GLU A 401 -28.67 -12.77 -14.90
C GLU A 401 -28.35 -14.18 -14.36
#